data_AF-A0A163U5P6-F1
#
_entry.id   AF-A0A163U5P6-F1
#
_cell.length_a   1.000
_cell.length_b   1.000
_cell.length_c   1.000
_cell.angle_alpha   90.00
_cell.angle_beta   90.00
_cell.angle_gamma   90.00
#
_symmetry.space_group_name_H-M   'P 1'
#
loop_
_entity.id
_entity.type
_entity.pdbx_description
1 polymer ?
#
loop_
_entity_poly.entity_id
_entity_poly.type
_entity_poly.pdbx_seq_one_letter_code
_entity_poly.pdbx_strand_id
1 'polypeptide(L)' 'MHNRLKSLRSQHSTLDGLIRKEEMRPYPDMLHIRSLKKFKLRLRDEIERVETHLLPQRLAS' A
#
# COMPACT_ATOMS: atom_id res chain seq x y z
N MET A 1 14.87 1.05 -13.93
CA MET A 1 13.97 -0.09 -13.64
C MET A 1 13.45 -0.15 -12.20
N HIS A 2 14.11 0.41 -11.17
CA HIS A 2 13.65 0.32 -9.76
C HIS A 2 12.74 1.46 -9.26
N ASN A 3 12.47 2.48 -10.07
CA ASN A 3 11.76 3.69 -9.62
C ASN A 3 10.28 3.44 -9.35
N ARG A 4 9.63 2.55 -10.10
CA ARG A 4 8.20 2.25 -9.93
C ARG A 4 7.94 1.55 -8.59
N LEU A 5 8.75 0.55 -8.23
CA LEU A 5 8.63 -0.14 -6.95
C LEU A 5 8.90 0.80 -5.76
N LYS A 6 9.92 1.67 -5.86
CA LYS A 6 10.20 2.68 -4.83
C LYS A 6 9.03 3.66 -4.66
N SER A 7 8.44 4.13 -5.76
CA SER A 7 7.27 5.01 -5.72
C SER A 7 6.06 4.33 -5.06
N LEU A 8 5.74 3.10 -5.47
CA LEU A 8 4.64 2.33 -4.87
C LEU A 8 4.83 2.09 -3.37
N ARG A 9 6.06 1.73 -2.94
CA ARG A 9 6.39 1.57 -1.51
C ARG A 9 6.27 2.90 -0.74
N SER A 10 6.69 4.01 -1.33
CA SER A 10 6.56 5.34 -0.73
C SER A 10 5.09 5.74 -0.57
N GLN A 11 4.26 5.49 -1.60
CA GLN A 11 2.82 5.74 -1.54
C GLN A 11 2.14 4.88 -0.48
N HIS A 12 2.52 3.60 -0.39
CA HIS A 12 2.01 2.69 0.64
C HIS A 12 2.35 3.19 2.05
N SER A 13 3.61 3.61 2.29
CA SER A 13 4.03 4.18 3.57
C SER A 13 3.28 5.48 3.91
N THR A 14 3.00 6.32 2.90
CA THR A 14 2.22 7.54 3.05
C THR A 14 0.78 7.22 3.48
N LEU A 15 0.13 6.25 2.83
CA LEU A 15 -1.22 5.81 3.22
C LEU A 15 -1.26 5.27 4.65
N ASP A 16 -0.23 4.53 5.08
CA ASP A 16 -0.12 4.08 6.47
C ASP A 16 -0.07 5.25 7.47
N GLY A 17 0.69 6.29 7.15
CA GLY A 17 0.72 7.51 7.95
C GLY A 17 -0.63 8.22 8.00
N LEU A 18 -1.33 8.32 6.87
CA LEU A 18 -2.67 8.92 6.81
C LEU A 18 -3.70 8.13 7.60
N ILE A 19 -3.70 6.80 7.51
CA ILE A 19 -4.59 5.93 8.29
C ILE A 19 -4.36 6.14 9.78
N ARG A 20 -3.10 6.08 10.23
CA ARG A 20 -2.76 6.28 11.64
C ARG A 20 -3.17 7.67 12.13
N LYS A 21 -2.92 8.70 11.31
CA LYS A 21 -3.31 10.07 11.64
C LYS A 21 -4.83 10.20 11.79
N GLU A 22 -5.60 9.59 10.90
CA GLU A 22 -7.06 9.61 10.96
C GLU A 22 -7.59 8.79 12.15
N GLU A 23 -7.00 7.63 12.44
CA GLU A 23 -7.35 6.80 13.61
C GLU A 23 -7.06 7.48 14.95
N MET A 24 -6.06 8.37 15.01
CA MET A 24 -5.74 9.16 16.20
C MET A 24 -6.64 10.39 16.38
N ARG A 25 -7.53 10.71 15.44
CA ARG A 25 -8.45 11.85 15.57
C ARG A 25 -9.50 11.54 16.65
N PRO A 26 -9.96 12.56 17.41
CA PRO A 26 -11.00 12.39 18.41
C PRO A 26 -12.34 11.90 17.82
N TYR A 27 -12.59 12.18 16.54
CA TYR A 27 -13.71 11.66 15.78
C TYR A 27 -13.19 11.12 14.43
N PRO A 28 -12.78 9.84 14.38
CA PRO A 28 -12.21 9.25 13.18
C PRO A 28 -13.29 9.01 12.12
N ASP A 29 -13.05 9.45 10.89
CA ASP A 29 -13.93 9.09 9.77
C ASP A 29 -13.66 7.63 9.35
N MET A 30 -14.50 6.73 9.83
CA MET A 30 -14.43 5.29 9.55
C MET A 30 -14.57 4.97 8.05
N LEU A 31 -15.33 5.77 7.29
CA LEU A 31 -15.47 5.59 5.84
C LEU A 31 -14.21 6.02 5.11
N HIS A 32 -13.60 7.11 5.57
CA HIS A 32 -12.30 7.57 5.07
C HIS A 32 -11.21 6.53 5.37
N ILE A 33 -11.12 6.04 6.60
CA ILE A 33 -10.17 4.98 7.01
C ILE A 33 -10.37 3.71 6.18
N ARG A 34 -11.62 3.26 5.99
CA ARG A 34 -11.93 2.09 5.15
C ARG A 34 -11.47 2.30 3.72
N SER A 35 -11.68 3.49 3.17
CA SER A 35 -11.22 3.85 1.82
C SER A 35 -9.69 3.79 1.73
N LEU A 36 -8.98 4.43 2.67
CA LEU A 36 -7.51 4.42 2.73
C LEU A 36 -6.95 3.00 2.86
N LYS A 37 -7.55 2.14 3.70
CA LYS A 37 -7.17 0.73 3.84
C LYS A 37 -7.38 -0.04 2.53
N LYS A 38 -8.46 0.24 1.78
CA LYS A 38 -8.71 -0.36 0.47
C LYS A 38 -7.67 0.07 -0.58
N PHE A 39 -7.29 1.34 -0.60
CA PHE A 39 -6.20 1.83 -1.45
C PHE A 39 -4.86 1.19 -1.09
N LYS A 40 -4.57 1.03 0.21
CA LYS A 40 -3.38 0.35 0.70
C LYS A 40 -3.29 -1.09 0.22
N LEU A 41 -4.38 -1.85 0.28
CA LEU A 41 -4.46 -3.22 -0.25
C LEU A 41 -4.13 -3.27 -1.74
N ARG A 42 -4.74 -2.40 -2.55
CA ARG A 42 -4.46 -2.34 -4.00
C ARG A 42 -2.99 -2.02 -4.31
N LEU A 43 -2.38 -1.10 -3.56
CA LEU A 43 -0.96 -0.79 -3.72
C LEU A 43 -0.08 -1.98 -3.37
N ARG A 44 -0.43 -2.75 -2.32
CA ARG A 44 0.28 -3.98 -1.98
C ARG A 44 0.18 -4.99 -3.12
N ASP A 45 -1.01 -5.20 -3.68
CA ASP A 45 -1.20 -6.13 -4.81
C ASP A 45 -0.40 -5.67 -6.04
N GLU A 46 -0.33 -4.37 -6.31
CA GLU A 46 0.46 -3.83 -7.41
C GLU A 46 1.97 -3.98 -7.17
N ILE A 47 2.44 -3.77 -5.94
CA ILE A 47 3.82 -4.04 -5.53
C ILE A 47 4.15 -5.51 -5.78
N GLU A 48 3.31 -6.42 -5.32
CA GLU A 48 3.52 -7.87 -5.46
C GLU A 48 3.54 -8.31 -6.93
N ARG A 49 2.65 -7.75 -7.77
CA ARG A 49 2.67 -7.99 -9.23
C ARG A 49 3.95 -7.50 -9.89
N VAL A 50 4.41 -6.30 -9.55
CA VAL A 50 5.66 -5.72 -10.08
C VAL A 50 6.87 -6.52 -9.60
N GLU A 51 6.89 -6.94 -8.33
CA GLU A 51 7.94 -7.79 -7.77
C GLU A 51 7.97 -9.16 -8.43
N THR A 52 6.80 -9.76 -8.69
CA THR A 52 6.67 -11.03 -9.41
C THR A 52 7.23 -10.93 -10.84
N HIS A 53 6.95 -9.84 -11.55
CA HIS A 53 7.51 -9.60 -12.89
C HIS A 53 9.03 -9.36 -12.86
N LEU A 54 9.55 -8.76 -11.80
CA LEU A 54 11.00 -8.54 -11.63
C LEU A 54 11.74 -9.79 -11.13
N LEU A 55 11.08 -10.68 -10.38
CA LEU A 55 11.65 -11.86 -9.75
C LEU A 55 10.75 -13.08 -9.98
N PRO A 56 10.81 -13.71 -11.17
CA PRO A 56 9.92 -14.83 -11.53
C PRO A 56 10.09 -16.09 -10.67
N GLN A 57 11.08 -16.16 -9.76
CA GLN A 57 11.43 -17.37 -9.01
C GLN A 57 10.78 -17.51 -7.61
N ARG A 58 9.82 -16.65 -7.22
CA ARG A 58 9.26 -16.68 -5.83
C ARG A 58 7.88 -17.34 -5.67
N LEU A 59 7.23 -17.79 -6.74
CA LEU A 59 5.86 -18.37 -6.69
C LEU A 59 5.78 -19.83 -7.18
N ALA A 60 6.88 -20.58 -7.16
CA ALA A 60 6.87 -22.03 -7.36
C ALA A 60 7.13 -22.74 -6.03
N SER A 61 6.08 -22.92 -5.23
CA SER A 61 6.05 -23.84 -4.07
C SER A 61 4.62 -24.03 -3.60
#